data_AF-A0A7S1WCR8-F1
#
_entry.id   AF-A0A7S1WCR8-F1
#
_cell.length_a   1.000
_cell.length_b   1.000
_cell.length_c   1.000
_cell.angle_alpha   90.00
_cell.angle_beta   90.00
_cell.angle_gamma   90.00
#
_symmetry.space_group_name_H-M   'P 1'
#
loop_
_entity.id
_entity.type
_entity.pdbx_description
1 polymer ?
#
loop_
_entity_poly.entity_id
_entity_poly.type
_entity_poly.pdbx_seq_one_letter_code
_entity_poly.pdbx_strand_id
1 'polypeptide(L)'
;RPAVEDLASRSTLHAVTGHLIVRLSSCGLGDAALRSWATAQLLPQIEVFRGAGNAVRLAELDLSHNEITDAGLAALFRVWGKSGAACPLLLKLHFNRLGDPALATLAAFVRAYRGQVRELHLTNNSFSSHEAVSGLLDSFAGLSQYPMWNRRQRRYAPVYLRLGQCGIPE
;
A
#
# COMPACT_ATOMS: atom_id res chain seq x y z
N ARG A 1 3.65 22.73 -1.51
CA ARG A 1 2.69 21.59 -1.54
C ARG A 1 2.37 21.34 -3.00
N PRO A 2 2.53 20.11 -3.52
CA PRO A 2 2.21 19.83 -4.92
C PRO A 2 0.73 20.12 -5.17
N ALA A 3 0.41 20.65 -6.36
CA ALA A 3 -0.98 20.73 -6.79
C ALA A 3 -1.50 19.30 -7.00
N VAL A 4 -2.79 19.09 -6.71
CA VAL A 4 -3.44 17.79 -6.89
C VAL A 4 -3.32 17.33 -8.35
N GLU A 5 -3.40 18.26 -9.31
CA GLU A 5 -3.25 18.00 -10.75
C GLU A 5 -1.88 17.40 -11.13
N ASP A 6 -0.79 17.78 -10.45
CA ASP A 6 0.55 17.21 -10.70
C ASP A 6 0.63 15.72 -10.34
N LEU A 7 -0.22 15.25 -9.43
CA LEU A 7 -0.23 13.86 -8.95
C LEU A 7 -0.95 12.92 -9.93
N ALA A 8 -1.84 13.43 -10.79
CA ALA A 8 -2.58 12.61 -11.75
C ALA A 8 -1.66 11.97 -12.79
N SER A 9 -0.68 12.74 -13.26
CA SER A 9 0.36 12.27 -14.20
C SER A 9 1.24 11.14 -13.62
N ARG A 10 1.22 10.98 -12.28
CA ARG A 10 2.03 10.01 -11.54
C ARG A 10 1.28 8.71 -11.24
N SER A 11 0.05 8.57 -11.73
CA SER A 11 -0.72 7.34 -11.68
C SER A 11 -1.05 6.86 -13.09
N THR A 12 -0.80 5.58 -13.36
CA THR A 12 -1.11 4.95 -14.64
C THR A 12 -1.96 3.73 -14.41
N LEU A 13 -3.11 3.65 -15.09
CA LEU A 13 -3.94 2.45 -15.12
C LEU A 13 -3.94 1.92 -16.56
N HIS A 14 -3.28 0.79 -16.78
CA HIS A 14 -3.16 0.22 -18.10
C HIS A 14 -4.49 -0.38 -18.57
N ALA A 15 -5.07 0.18 -19.63
CA ALA A 15 -6.43 -0.12 -20.08
C ALA A 15 -6.69 -1.62 -20.35
N VAL A 16 -5.70 -2.34 -20.89
CA VAL A 16 -5.87 -3.76 -21.26
C VAL A 16 -5.63 -4.72 -20.08
N THR A 17 -4.60 -4.47 -19.28
CA THR A 17 -4.15 -5.41 -18.25
C THR A 17 -4.77 -5.14 -16.89
N GLY A 18 -5.34 -3.94 -16.69
CA GLY A 18 -5.81 -3.49 -15.39
C GLY A 18 -4.68 -3.34 -14.37
N HIS A 19 -3.45 -3.09 -14.84
CA HIS A 19 -2.30 -2.84 -13.98
C HIS A 19 -2.28 -1.36 -13.58
N LEU A 20 -2.48 -1.11 -12.29
CA LEU A 20 -2.38 0.19 -11.66
C LEU A 20 -0.96 0.42 -11.11
N ILE A 21 -0.30 1.47 -11.55
CA ILE A 21 1.02 1.87 -11.07
C ILE A 21 0.92 3.30 -10.56
N VAL A 22 1.27 3.51 -9.29
CA VAL A 22 1.24 4.82 -8.63
C VAL A 22 2.66 5.18 -8.18
N ARG A 23 3.17 6.33 -8.64
CA ARG A 23 4.54 6.82 -8.40
C ARG A 23 4.54 8.17 -7.70
N LEU A 24 4.13 8.19 -6.44
CA LEU A 24 4.01 9.40 -5.63
C LEU A 24 5.15 9.53 -4.61
N SER A 25 6.31 8.91 -4.90
CA SER A 25 7.52 9.08 -4.11
C SER A 25 7.98 10.54 -4.12
N SER A 26 8.48 11.03 -2.97
CA SER A 26 9.13 12.34 -2.85
C SER A 26 8.26 13.51 -3.31
N CYS A 27 6.94 13.41 -3.11
CA CYS A 27 5.98 14.44 -3.51
C CYS A 27 5.66 15.43 -2.38
N GLY A 28 6.18 15.24 -1.18
CA GLY A 28 5.84 16.07 -0.01
C GLY A 28 4.37 15.91 0.40
N LEU A 29 3.84 14.69 0.26
CA LEU A 29 2.45 14.37 0.61
C LEU A 29 2.30 14.27 2.12
N GLY A 30 1.43 15.09 2.69
CA GLY A 30 0.83 14.84 4.00
C GLY A 30 -0.53 14.15 3.87
N ASP A 31 -1.14 13.80 5.00
CA ASP A 31 -2.39 13.03 5.05
C ASP A 31 -3.56 13.66 4.27
N ALA A 32 -3.69 14.98 4.34
CA ALA A 32 -4.74 15.70 3.62
C ALA A 32 -4.57 15.60 2.10
N ALA A 33 -3.34 15.71 1.61
CA ALA A 33 -3.03 15.62 0.18
C ALA A 33 -3.21 14.18 -0.32
N LEU A 34 -2.72 13.19 0.44
CA LEU A 34 -2.91 11.77 0.13
C LEU A 34 -4.40 11.41 0.06
N ARG A 35 -5.18 11.84 1.06
CA ARG A 35 -6.63 11.61 1.08
C ARG A 35 -7.30 12.28 -0.11
N SER A 36 -6.98 13.54 -0.40
CA SER A 36 -7.55 14.27 -1.53
C SER A 36 -7.25 13.57 -2.85
N TRP A 37 -6.00 13.18 -3.10
CA TRP A 37 -5.62 12.40 -4.27
C TRP A 37 -6.40 11.07 -4.34
N ALA A 38 -6.47 10.32 -3.24
CA ALA A 38 -7.15 9.04 -3.21
C ALA A 38 -8.66 9.20 -3.55
N THR A 39 -9.33 10.20 -2.99
CA THR A 39 -10.77 10.40 -3.20
C THR A 39 -11.10 11.07 -4.53
N ALA A 40 -10.28 12.01 -4.98
CA ALA A 40 -10.60 12.85 -6.14
C ALA A 40 -10.04 12.31 -7.45
N GLN A 41 -9.02 11.44 -7.40
CA GLN A 41 -8.38 10.91 -8.61
C GLN A 41 -8.42 9.39 -8.64
N LEU A 42 -7.85 8.73 -7.64
CA LEU A 42 -7.70 7.28 -7.66
C LEU A 42 -9.05 6.57 -7.72
N LEU A 43 -9.98 6.93 -6.82
CA LEU A 43 -11.28 6.27 -6.75
C LEU A 43 -12.10 6.47 -8.04
N PRO A 44 -12.31 7.70 -8.56
CA PRO A 44 -13.03 7.90 -9.81
C PRO A 44 -12.38 7.18 -11.01
N GLN A 45 -11.05 7.18 -11.09
CA GLN A 45 -10.34 6.48 -12.17
C GLN A 45 -10.62 4.97 -12.15
N ILE A 46 -10.62 4.35 -10.96
CA ILE A 46 -10.92 2.92 -10.81
C ILE A 46 -12.40 2.64 -11.08
N GLU A 47 -13.31 3.50 -10.61
CA GLU A 47 -14.74 3.35 -10.83
C GLU A 47 -15.10 3.41 -12.33
N VAL A 48 -14.55 4.38 -13.07
CA VAL A 48 -14.73 4.47 -14.52
C VAL A 48 -14.19 3.21 -15.21
N PHE A 49 -12.99 2.76 -14.84
CA PHE A 49 -12.39 1.56 -15.42
C PHE A 49 -13.24 0.30 -15.18
N ARG A 50 -13.78 0.17 -13.96
CA ARG A 50 -14.69 -0.91 -13.58
C ARG A 50 -16.05 -0.82 -14.26
N GLY A 51 -16.58 0.39 -14.43
CA GLY A 51 -17.82 0.65 -15.15
C GLY A 51 -17.77 0.18 -16.62
N ALA A 52 -16.58 0.18 -17.22
CA ALA A 52 -16.35 -0.38 -18.55
C ALA A 52 -16.17 -1.91 -18.58
N GLY A 53 -16.46 -2.61 -17.48
CA GLY A 53 -16.35 -4.07 -17.38
C GLY A 53 -14.94 -4.59 -17.10
N ASN A 54 -13.98 -3.71 -16.80
CA ASN A 54 -12.61 -4.09 -16.48
C ASN A 54 -12.40 -4.27 -14.97
N ALA A 55 -11.25 -4.82 -14.57
CA ALA A 55 -10.90 -5.00 -13.17
C ALA A 55 -9.44 -4.62 -12.94
N VAL A 56 -9.15 -3.91 -11.85
CA VAL A 56 -7.79 -3.61 -11.42
C VAL A 56 -7.23 -4.85 -10.73
N ARG A 57 -6.49 -5.68 -11.48
CA ARG A 57 -6.00 -6.99 -11.03
C ARG A 57 -4.64 -6.92 -10.36
N LEU A 58 -3.86 -5.89 -10.67
CA LEU A 58 -2.50 -5.69 -10.20
C LEU A 58 -2.35 -4.23 -9.79
N ALA A 59 -1.72 -3.99 -8.65
CA ALA A 59 -1.45 -2.66 -8.16
C ALA A 59 -0.05 -2.56 -7.53
N GLU A 60 0.69 -1.51 -7.90
CA GLU A 60 1.98 -1.14 -7.34
C GLU A 60 1.91 0.32 -6.85
N LEU A 61 2.15 0.54 -5.56
CA LEU A 61 2.08 1.86 -4.94
C LEU A 61 3.44 2.23 -4.36
N ASP A 62 4.01 3.30 -4.89
CA ASP A 62 5.18 3.97 -4.33
C ASP A 62 4.76 5.29 -3.68
N LEU A 63 4.66 5.29 -2.36
CA LEU A 63 4.32 6.44 -1.51
C LEU A 63 5.51 6.85 -0.61
N SER A 64 6.72 6.40 -0.96
CA SER A 64 7.92 6.61 -0.15
C SER A 64 8.37 8.07 -0.10
N HIS A 65 9.18 8.44 0.90
CA HIS A 65 9.74 9.78 1.05
C HIS A 65 8.66 10.87 1.09
N ASN A 66 7.69 10.71 1.98
CA ASN A 66 6.61 11.68 2.17
C ASN A 66 6.42 11.96 3.67
N GLU A 67 5.36 12.69 4.02
CA GLU A 67 5.02 13.06 5.39
C GLU A 67 3.72 12.37 5.83
N ILE A 68 3.47 11.15 5.34
CA ILE A 68 2.26 10.39 5.63
C ILE A 68 2.34 9.84 7.05
N THR A 69 1.26 10.02 7.81
CA THR A 69 1.08 9.47 9.16
C THR A 69 0.07 8.32 9.14
N ASP A 70 -0.18 7.74 10.33
CA ASP A 70 -1.18 6.69 10.53
C ASP A 70 -2.57 7.09 9.99
N ALA A 71 -2.96 8.36 10.19
CA ALA A 71 -4.26 8.87 9.73
C ALA A 71 -4.35 8.91 8.20
N GLY A 72 -3.26 9.29 7.53
CA GLY A 72 -3.19 9.29 6.07
C GLY A 72 -3.29 7.88 5.49
N LEU A 73 -2.54 6.93 6.07
CA LEU A 73 -2.57 5.53 5.64
C LEU A 73 -3.96 4.90 5.84
N ALA A 74 -4.58 5.10 6.99
CA ALA A 74 -5.93 4.61 7.27
C ALA A 74 -6.96 5.20 6.29
N ALA A 75 -6.86 6.51 5.98
CA ALA A 75 -7.72 7.16 5.00
C ALA A 75 -7.55 6.54 3.60
N LEU A 76 -6.30 6.30 3.16
CA LEU A 76 -6.00 5.64 1.89
C LEU A 76 -6.64 4.26 1.82
N PHE A 77 -6.47 3.41 2.84
CA PHE A 77 -7.04 2.05 2.83
C PHE A 77 -8.55 2.04 2.92
N ARG A 78 -9.18 3.02 3.57
CA ARG A 78 -10.63 3.18 3.52
C ARG A 78 -11.14 3.49 2.11
N VAL A 79 -10.41 4.33 1.37
CA VAL A 79 -10.72 4.63 -0.04
C VAL A 79 -10.45 3.42 -0.93
N TRP A 80 -9.32 2.75 -0.73
CA TRP A 80 -8.98 1.50 -1.41
C TRP A 80 -10.07 0.44 -1.22
N GLY A 81 -10.60 0.34 0.02
CA GLY A 81 -11.77 -0.43 0.44
C GLY A 81 -12.95 -0.34 -0.53
N LYS A 82 -13.24 0.88 -0.97
CA LYS A 82 -14.39 1.21 -1.82
C LYS A 82 -14.11 1.02 -3.30
N SER A 83 -12.84 1.11 -3.71
CA SER A 83 -12.45 1.04 -5.11
C SER A 83 -12.76 -0.30 -5.79
N GLY A 84 -12.77 -1.39 -5.01
CA GLY A 84 -12.85 -2.76 -5.55
C GLY A 84 -11.61 -3.19 -6.35
N ALA A 85 -10.50 -2.45 -6.23
CA ALA A 85 -9.21 -2.89 -6.75
C ALA A 85 -8.65 -4.06 -5.93
N ALA A 86 -7.82 -4.89 -6.58
CA ALA A 86 -7.06 -5.93 -5.90
C ALA A 86 -6.13 -5.36 -4.82
N CYS A 87 -5.67 -6.23 -3.91
CA CYS A 87 -4.62 -5.87 -2.96
C CYS A 87 -3.34 -5.43 -3.69
N PRO A 88 -2.64 -4.36 -3.27
CA PRO A 88 -1.34 -4.01 -3.81
C PRO A 88 -0.34 -5.14 -3.67
N LEU A 89 0.30 -5.51 -4.77
CA LEU A 89 1.40 -6.48 -4.76
C LEU A 89 2.69 -5.86 -4.20
N LEU A 90 2.92 -4.59 -4.50
CA LEU A 90 4.05 -3.81 -4.02
C LEU A 90 3.52 -2.56 -3.34
N LEU A 91 3.90 -2.38 -2.08
CA LEU A 91 3.57 -1.19 -1.30
C LEU A 91 4.84 -0.63 -0.64
N LYS A 92 5.29 0.52 -1.15
CA LYS A 92 6.44 1.23 -0.58
C LYS A 92 5.98 2.43 0.22
N LEU A 93 6.29 2.39 1.51
CA LEU A 93 5.95 3.39 2.52
C LEU A 93 7.18 3.86 3.30
N HIS A 94 8.39 3.49 2.85
CA HIS A 94 9.63 3.89 3.52
C HIS A 94 9.83 5.40 3.55
N PHE A 95 10.50 5.92 4.58
CA PHE A 95 10.71 7.36 4.81
C PHE A 95 9.37 8.13 4.86
N ASN A 96 8.54 7.74 5.82
CA ASN A 96 7.30 8.45 6.18
C ASN A 96 7.29 8.67 7.71
N ARG A 97 6.15 9.06 8.28
CA ARG A 97 5.96 9.27 9.72
C ARG A 97 4.94 8.28 10.30
N LEU A 98 5.01 7.02 9.84
CA LEU A 98 4.11 5.97 10.31
C LEU A 98 4.56 5.46 11.68
N GLY A 99 3.61 5.23 12.58
CA GLY A 99 3.82 4.64 13.90
C GLY A 99 3.14 3.28 14.04
N ASP A 100 3.13 2.74 15.26
CA ASP A 100 2.53 1.45 15.59
C ASP A 100 1.06 1.29 15.13
N PRO A 101 0.19 2.34 15.20
CA PRO A 101 -1.18 2.24 14.67
C PRO A 101 -1.26 1.98 13.16
N ALA A 102 -0.28 2.44 12.36
CA ALA A 102 -0.20 2.11 10.94
C ALA A 102 0.05 0.61 10.72
N LEU A 103 0.82 -0.06 11.59
CA LEU A 103 1.07 -1.51 11.50
C LEU A 103 -0.22 -2.30 11.75
N ALA A 104 -1.01 -1.91 12.75
CA ALA A 104 -2.33 -2.50 12.99
C ALA A 104 -3.29 -2.28 11.81
N THR A 105 -3.23 -1.10 11.19
CA THR A 105 -4.02 -0.76 10.00
C THR A 105 -3.61 -1.61 8.79
N LEU A 106 -2.30 -1.83 8.58
CA LEU A 106 -1.76 -2.75 7.57
C LEU A 106 -2.19 -4.20 7.84
N ALA A 107 -2.10 -4.66 9.08
CA ALA A 107 -2.52 -6.00 9.47
C ALA A 107 -4.00 -6.26 9.19
N ALA A 108 -4.87 -5.29 9.52
CA ALA A 108 -6.29 -5.35 9.20
C ALA A 108 -6.54 -5.38 7.69
N PHE A 109 -5.82 -4.55 6.93
CA PHE A 109 -5.91 -4.48 5.48
C PHE A 109 -5.51 -5.81 4.81
N VAL A 110 -4.39 -6.41 5.23
CA VAL A 110 -3.90 -7.70 4.70
C VAL A 110 -4.91 -8.83 4.94
N ARG A 111 -5.54 -8.87 6.12
CA ARG A 111 -6.56 -9.87 6.45
C ARG A 111 -7.87 -9.69 5.68
N ALA A 112 -8.25 -8.44 5.38
CA ALA A 112 -9.51 -8.13 4.72
C ALA A 112 -9.49 -8.42 3.20
N TYR A 113 -8.33 -8.32 2.55
CA TYR A 113 -8.22 -8.43 1.11
C TYR A 113 -7.91 -9.83 0.62
N ARG A 114 -8.65 -10.28 -0.41
CA ARG A 114 -8.32 -11.47 -1.21
C ARG A 114 -7.21 -11.10 -2.19
N GLY A 115 -5.96 -11.33 -1.83
CA GLY A 115 -4.80 -10.96 -2.62
C GLY A 115 -3.49 -11.05 -1.85
N GLN A 116 -2.37 -10.91 -2.53
CA GLN A 116 -1.04 -11.09 -1.94
C GLN A 116 -0.25 -9.79 -2.01
N VAL A 117 0.09 -9.23 -0.86
CA VAL A 117 1.19 -8.28 -0.75
C VAL A 117 2.47 -9.09 -0.88
N ARG A 118 3.23 -8.85 -1.94
CA ARG A 118 4.54 -9.50 -2.16
C ARG A 118 5.65 -8.76 -1.47
N GLU A 119 5.64 -7.45 -1.58
CA GLU A 119 6.71 -6.58 -1.12
C GLU A 119 6.11 -5.41 -0.33
N LEU A 120 6.52 -5.28 0.93
CA LEU A 120 6.12 -4.21 1.82
C LEU A 120 7.37 -3.53 2.38
N HIS A 121 7.59 -2.27 2.00
CA HIS A 121 8.76 -1.51 2.45
C HIS A 121 8.35 -0.44 3.46
N LEU A 122 8.85 -0.57 4.68
CA LEU A 122 8.48 0.26 5.83
C LEU A 122 9.71 0.90 6.53
N THR A 123 10.92 0.72 6.00
CA THR A 123 12.16 1.33 6.51
C THR A 123 12.04 2.83 6.77
N ASN A 124 12.71 3.35 7.80
CA ASN A 124 12.67 4.77 8.19
C ASN A 124 11.24 5.27 8.40
N ASN A 125 10.58 4.66 9.38
CA ASN A 125 9.33 5.13 9.99
C ASN A 125 9.53 5.12 11.52
N SER A 126 8.51 5.51 12.27
CA SER A 126 8.58 5.72 13.72
C SER A 126 7.90 4.58 14.50
N PHE A 127 8.23 3.32 14.20
CA PHE A 127 7.68 2.16 14.93
C PHE A 127 8.44 1.95 16.23
N SER A 128 7.73 1.91 17.35
CA SER A 128 8.36 1.87 18.68
C SER A 128 8.21 0.52 19.38
N SER A 129 7.24 -0.31 18.96
CA SER A 129 6.93 -1.57 19.65
C SER A 129 7.22 -2.80 18.82
N HIS A 130 7.97 -3.75 19.41
CA HIS A 130 8.11 -5.10 18.88
C HIS A 130 6.76 -5.83 18.76
N GLU A 131 5.82 -5.55 19.66
CA GLU A 131 4.48 -6.15 19.64
C GLU A 131 3.70 -5.70 18.40
N ALA A 132 3.79 -4.41 18.03
CA ALA A 132 3.13 -3.90 16.84
C ALA A 132 3.69 -4.53 15.55
N VAL A 133 5.01 -4.70 15.49
CA VAL A 133 5.66 -5.41 14.38
C VAL A 133 5.26 -6.88 14.34
N SER A 134 5.24 -7.55 15.49
CA SER A 134 4.83 -8.96 15.60
C SER A 134 3.37 -9.13 15.17
N GLY A 135 2.47 -8.24 15.58
CA GLY A 135 1.07 -8.23 15.16
C GLY A 135 0.88 -8.06 13.65
N LEU A 136 1.75 -7.29 12.98
CA LEU A 136 1.79 -7.24 11.51
C LEU A 136 2.27 -8.57 10.92
N LEU A 137 3.33 -9.18 11.46
CA LEU A 137 3.83 -10.47 10.99
C LEU A 137 2.79 -11.59 11.14
N ASP A 138 2.14 -11.66 12.30
CA ASP A 138 1.09 -12.62 12.60
C ASP A 138 -0.12 -12.45 11.68
N SER A 139 -0.36 -11.25 11.16
CA SER A 139 -1.43 -11.02 10.19
C SER A 139 -1.24 -11.78 8.88
N PHE A 140 0.00 -12.14 8.53
CA PHE A 140 0.31 -12.98 7.37
C PHE A 140 0.19 -14.47 7.69
N ALA A 141 0.35 -14.86 8.96
CA ALA A 141 0.31 -16.25 9.38
C ALA A 141 -1.10 -16.85 9.22
N GLY A 142 -1.17 -18.10 8.76
CA GLY A 142 -2.44 -18.82 8.60
C GLY A 142 -3.31 -18.39 7.42
N LEU A 143 -2.94 -17.33 6.68
CA LEU A 143 -3.64 -16.97 5.45
C LEU A 143 -3.24 -17.92 4.32
N SER A 144 -4.22 -18.51 3.64
CA SER A 144 -4.02 -19.46 2.52
C SER A 144 -3.25 -18.88 1.33
N GLN A 145 -3.12 -17.56 1.29
CA GLN A 145 -2.37 -16.82 0.28
C GLN A 145 -0.87 -16.73 0.58
N TYR A 146 -0.40 -17.17 1.75
CA TYR A 146 1.03 -17.24 2.09
C TYR A 146 1.42 -18.67 2.55
N PRO A 147 2.64 -19.14 2.25
CA PRO A 147 3.64 -18.50 1.39
C PRO A 147 3.24 -18.54 -0.09
N MET A 148 3.74 -17.58 -0.87
CA MET A 148 3.32 -17.38 -2.26
C MET A 148 4.08 -18.32 -3.18
N TRP A 149 3.39 -18.95 -4.14
CA TRP A 149 4.07 -19.74 -5.16
C TRP A 149 4.72 -18.84 -6.23
N ASN A 150 6.04 -18.75 -6.23
CA ASN A 150 6.79 -18.07 -7.28
C ASN A 150 6.94 -19.00 -8.49
N ARG A 151 6.12 -18.79 -9.52
CA ARG A 151 6.17 -19.57 -10.77
C ARG A 151 7.51 -19.50 -11.50
N ARG A 152 8.19 -18.33 -11.49
CA ARG A 152 9.46 -18.13 -12.20
C ARG A 152 10.59 -18.94 -11.57
N GLN A 153 10.63 -18.98 -10.24
CA GLN A 153 11.67 -19.69 -9.48
C GLN A 153 11.24 -21.10 -9.04
N ARG A 154 10.00 -21.51 -9.36
CA ARG A 154 9.37 -22.78 -8.95
C ARG A 154 9.55 -23.10 -7.46
N ARG A 155 9.37 -22.10 -6.60
CA ARG A 155 9.48 -22.24 -5.14
C ARG A 155 8.48 -21.38 -4.40
N TYR A 156 8.17 -21.76 -3.17
CA TYR A 156 7.44 -20.90 -2.25
C TYR A 156 8.32 -19.72 -1.82
N ALA A 157 7.74 -18.53 -1.79
CA ALA A 157 8.37 -17.29 -1.37
C ALA A 157 7.54 -16.66 -0.24
N PRO A 158 8.18 -16.25 0.87
CA PRO A 158 7.49 -15.49 1.91
C PRO A 158 7.15 -14.09 1.41
N VAL A 159 6.33 -13.37 2.17
CA VAL A 159 6.22 -11.92 1.99
C VAL A 159 7.59 -11.28 2.23
N TYR A 160 7.98 -10.38 1.35
CA TYR A 160 9.21 -9.62 1.50
C TYR A 160 8.92 -8.33 2.26
N LEU A 161 9.36 -8.30 3.51
CA LEU A 161 9.15 -7.18 4.42
C LEU A 161 10.48 -6.48 4.68
N ARG A 162 10.54 -5.17 4.38
CA ARG A 162 11.68 -4.33 4.77
C ARG A 162 11.31 -3.46 5.95
N LEU A 163 11.78 -3.86 7.12
CA LEU A 163 11.76 -3.09 8.35
C LEU A 163 13.21 -2.80 8.72
N GLY A 164 13.61 -1.55 8.71
CA GLY A 164 14.97 -1.15 9.06
C GLY A 164 14.97 0.30 9.48
N GLN A 165 15.84 0.67 10.43
CA GLN A 165 15.91 2.03 10.96
C GLN A 165 14.54 2.56 11.41
N CYS A 166 13.73 1.71 12.05
CA CYS A 166 12.38 2.05 12.46
C CYS A 166 12.28 2.66 13.86
N GLY A 167 13.40 2.82 14.57
CA GLY A 167 13.42 3.35 15.94
C GLY A 167 13.21 2.29 17.03
N ILE A 168 13.14 1.01 16.67
CA ILE A 168 13.15 -0.10 17.62
C ILE A 168 14.61 -0.30 18.09
N PRO A 169 14.92 -0.07 19.38
CA PRO A 169 16.25 -0.35 19.91
C PRO A 169 16.58 -1.84 19.79
N GLU A 170 17.86 -2.17 19.57
CA GLU A 170 18.34 -3.56 19.52
C GLU A 170 18.07 -4.34 20.81
#